data_AF-E9LMD1-F1
#
_entry.id   AF-E9LMD1-F1
#
_cell.length_a   1.000
_cell.length_b   1.000
_cell.length_c   1.000
_cell.angle_alpha   90.00
_cell.angle_beta   90.00
_cell.angle_gamma   90.00
#
_symmetry.space_group_name_H-M   'P 1'
#
loop_
_entity.id
_entity.type
_entity.pdbx_description
1 polymer ?
#
loop_
_entity_poly.entity_id
_entity_poly.type
_entity_poly.pdbx_seq_one_letter_code
_entity_poly.pdbx_strand_id
1 'polypeptide(L)'
;MVFKIIGSLRNIRSGNFSPHGQHRVNLKNLRQGHAFRSGDVWLTRSRRYGDLKHALVPAQSIAEGGRLAVPLRPEEWLADRQARLDMRLRELGRAARAGTIPGGSIENGVLHIEKLEAAAPTGAEDLVLDLYKQIPPTRITDLLLEVDAATGFTEAFTHLRTGAPCADRIGLIE
;
A
#
# COMPACT_ATOMS: atom_id res chain seq x y z
N MET A 1 -15.68 28.21 7.27
CA MET A 1 -14.62 28.87 6.46
C MET A 1 -13.77 27.76 5.86
N VAL A 2 -14.09 27.33 4.63
CA VAL A 2 -13.39 26.22 3.94
C VAL A 2 -12.67 26.83 2.76
N PHE A 3 -11.34 26.87 2.82
CA PHE A 3 -10.51 27.43 1.77
C PHE A 3 -10.57 26.55 0.52
N LYS A 4 -10.92 27.19 -0.59
CA LYS A 4 -10.83 26.67 -1.95
C LYS A 4 -9.46 27.05 -2.49
N ILE A 5 -8.62 26.07 -2.85
CA ILE A 5 -7.49 26.31 -3.76
C ILE A 5 -7.80 25.59 -5.07
N ILE A 6 -8.10 26.42 -6.06
CA ILE A 6 -8.25 26.06 -7.47
C ILE A 6 -6.84 25.85 -8.02
N GLY A 7 -6.55 24.65 -8.51
CA GLY A 7 -5.28 24.33 -9.17
C GLY A 7 -5.52 23.42 -10.38
N SER A 8 -5.85 24.04 -11.51
CA SER A 8 -5.69 23.52 -12.87
C SER A 8 -6.35 22.18 -13.24
N LEU A 9 -7.69 22.18 -13.30
CA LEU A 9 -8.44 21.32 -14.21
C LEU A 9 -8.36 21.92 -15.62
N ARG A 10 -7.40 21.50 -16.43
CA ARG A 10 -7.51 21.64 -17.88
C ARG A 10 -7.11 20.33 -18.54
N ASN A 11 -8.04 19.82 -19.33
CA ASN A 11 -7.90 18.71 -20.27
C ASN A 11 -8.21 17.30 -19.73
N ILE A 12 -9.45 17.08 -19.29
CA ILE A 12 -10.11 15.78 -19.48
C ILE A 12 -11.18 16.03 -20.54
N ARG A 13 -10.85 15.71 -21.81
CA ARG A 13 -11.86 15.65 -22.87
C ARG A 13 -12.89 14.60 -22.48
N SER A 14 -14.14 15.03 -22.34
CA SER A 14 -15.31 14.20 -22.20
C SER A 14 -15.45 13.30 -23.43
N GLY A 15 -15.14 12.01 -23.28
CA GLY A 15 -15.62 10.96 -24.16
C GLY A 15 -16.97 10.48 -23.65
N ASN A 16 -17.99 10.47 -24.50
CA ASN A 16 -19.35 10.02 -24.17
C ASN A 16 -19.35 8.60 -23.58
N PHE A 17 -19.87 8.46 -22.36
CA PHE A 17 -20.08 7.17 -21.70
C PHE A 17 -21.53 6.71 -21.92
N SER A 18 -21.72 5.66 -22.73
CA SER A 18 -22.99 4.95 -22.90
C SER A 18 -23.27 3.99 -21.72
N PRO A 19 -24.54 3.62 -21.43
CA PRO A 19 -24.95 3.11 -20.12
C PRO A 19 -24.75 1.59 -19.88
N HIS A 20 -24.26 0.83 -20.86
CA HIS A 20 -24.32 -0.65 -20.81
C HIS A 20 -23.01 -1.36 -21.17
N GLY A 21 -21.89 -0.91 -20.61
CA GLY A 21 -20.60 -1.61 -20.71
C GLY A 21 -19.91 -1.67 -19.36
N GLN A 22 -19.66 -2.87 -18.85
CA GLN A 22 -18.83 -3.06 -17.67
C GLN A 22 -17.36 -2.85 -18.07
N HIS A 23 -16.94 -1.58 -18.12
CA HIS A 23 -15.61 -1.19 -18.56
C HIS A 23 -14.58 -1.41 -17.44
N ARG A 24 -13.76 -2.48 -17.57
CA ARG A 24 -12.48 -2.61 -16.83
C ARG A 24 -11.50 -1.60 -17.42
N VAL A 25 -11.26 -0.49 -16.73
CA VAL A 25 -10.20 0.46 -17.10
C VAL A 25 -8.84 -0.16 -16.76
N ASN A 26 -8.05 -0.45 -17.78
CA ASN A 26 -6.69 -0.96 -17.64
C ASN A 26 -5.76 0.20 -17.23
N LEU A 27 -5.44 0.30 -15.94
CA LEU A 27 -4.67 1.40 -15.33
C LEU A 27 -3.14 1.35 -15.60
N LYS A 28 -2.66 0.48 -16.49
CA LYS A 28 -1.22 0.19 -16.63
C LYS A 28 -0.38 1.34 -17.21
N ASN A 29 -1.00 2.39 -17.77
CA ASN A 29 -0.26 3.48 -18.46
C ASN A 29 -0.31 4.86 -17.78
N LEU A 30 -0.88 4.99 -16.58
CA LEU A 30 -0.95 6.28 -15.90
C LEU A 30 0.24 6.44 -14.93
N ARG A 31 1.10 7.45 -15.17
CA ARG A 31 2.10 7.98 -14.21
C ARG A 31 1.45 8.66 -12.99
N GLN A 32 0.35 8.09 -12.49
CA GLN A 32 -0.48 8.63 -11.42
C GLN A 32 -0.36 7.78 -10.14
N GLY A 33 0.60 6.84 -10.10
CA GLY A 33 0.85 6.00 -8.92
C GLY A 33 1.14 6.81 -7.65
N HIS A 34 1.73 8.00 -7.80
CA HIS A 34 1.91 8.94 -6.69
C HIS A 34 0.59 9.57 -6.25
N ALA A 35 -0.27 10.01 -7.18
CA ALA A 35 -1.56 10.62 -6.89
C ALA A 35 -2.56 9.66 -6.23
N PHE A 36 -2.52 8.37 -6.59
CA PHE A 36 -3.31 7.33 -5.90
C PHE A 36 -2.79 7.01 -4.50
N ARG A 37 -1.50 7.24 -4.23
CA ARG A 37 -0.87 7.02 -2.91
C ARG A 37 -0.99 8.23 -1.99
N SER A 38 -1.00 9.44 -2.53
CA SER A 38 -1.33 10.67 -1.78
C SER A 38 -2.82 10.76 -1.45
N GLY A 39 -3.65 10.01 -2.17
CA GLY A 39 -5.10 10.02 -2.01
C GLY A 39 -5.77 11.17 -2.74
N ASP A 40 -5.10 11.84 -3.69
CA ASP A 40 -5.69 12.97 -4.45
C ASP A 40 -6.67 12.49 -5.54
N VAL A 41 -6.61 11.21 -5.90
CA VAL A 41 -7.45 10.59 -6.94
C VAL A 41 -8.02 9.27 -6.41
N TRP A 42 -9.32 9.07 -6.61
CA TRP A 42 -10.05 7.86 -6.22
C TRP A 42 -10.78 7.24 -7.42
N LEU A 43 -10.90 5.90 -7.38
CA LEU A 43 -11.58 5.09 -8.38
C LEU A 43 -12.89 4.54 -7.78
N THR A 44 -14.00 4.82 -8.45
CA THR A 44 -15.31 4.28 -8.08
C THR A 44 -15.28 2.74 -8.08
N ARG A 45 -15.71 2.11 -6.98
CA ARG A 45 -15.69 0.65 -6.72
C ARG A 45 -14.32 -0.02 -6.61
N SER A 46 -13.22 0.72 -6.43
CA SER A 46 -11.93 0.12 -6.09
C SER A 46 -11.81 -0.11 -4.59
N ARG A 47 -11.37 -1.31 -4.18
CA ARG A 47 -11.11 -1.63 -2.76
C ARG A 47 -9.84 -0.95 -2.22
N ARG A 48 -8.83 -0.77 -3.07
CA ARG A 48 -7.51 -0.22 -2.67
C ARG A 48 -7.38 1.29 -2.94
N TYR A 49 -8.08 1.79 -3.95
CA TYR A 49 -8.02 3.20 -4.39
C TYR A 49 -9.40 3.83 -4.45
N GLY A 50 -10.37 3.33 -3.68
CA GLY A 50 -11.71 3.90 -3.59
C GLY A 50 -11.75 5.18 -2.78
N ASP A 51 -12.85 5.92 -2.86
CA ASP A 51 -13.07 7.07 -1.98
C ASP A 51 -13.05 6.58 -0.52
N LEU A 52 -12.09 7.09 0.24
CA LEU A 52 -11.86 6.74 1.64
C LEU A 52 -13.13 6.90 2.48
N LYS A 53 -14.01 7.85 2.14
CA LYS A 53 -15.26 8.08 2.88
C LYS A 53 -16.17 6.85 2.91
N HIS A 54 -16.09 5.98 1.91
CA HIS A 54 -16.83 4.72 1.89
C HIS A 54 -16.18 3.61 2.72
N ALA A 55 -14.92 3.77 3.14
CA ALA A 55 -14.22 2.87 4.05
C ALA A 55 -14.25 3.34 5.51
N LEU A 56 -14.65 4.59 5.76
CA LEU A 56 -14.80 5.12 7.11
C LEU A 56 -16.08 4.59 7.76
N VAL A 57 -15.96 4.15 9.01
CA VAL A 57 -17.12 3.82 9.85
C VAL A 57 -17.77 5.12 10.32
N PRO A 58 -19.11 5.26 10.26
CA PRO A 58 -19.80 6.42 10.82
C PRO A 58 -19.45 6.62 12.31
N ALA A 59 -19.18 7.86 12.71
CA ALA A 59 -18.77 8.16 14.09
C ALA A 59 -19.79 7.70 15.16
N GLN A 60 -21.09 7.72 14.81
CA GLN A 60 -22.18 7.24 15.67
C GLN A 60 -22.03 5.75 16.03
N SER A 61 -21.55 4.92 15.08
CA SER A 61 -21.37 3.49 15.29
C SER A 61 -20.22 3.15 16.26
N ILE A 62 -19.32 4.09 16.53
CA ILE A 62 -18.24 3.93 17.51
C ILE A 62 -18.76 4.17 18.92
N ALA A 63 -19.67 5.13 19.10
CA ALA A 63 -20.25 5.48 20.41
C ALA A 63 -21.10 4.34 21.01
N GLU A 64 -21.67 3.48 20.18
CA GLU A 64 -22.65 2.46 20.59
C GLU A 64 -22.04 1.10 20.94
N GLY A 65 -20.74 0.84 20.67
CA GLY A 65 -20.19 -0.49 20.96
C GLY A 65 -18.69 -0.73 20.75
N GLY A 66 -17.89 0.27 20.38
CA GLY A 66 -16.48 0.07 20.07
C GLY A 66 -15.54 0.52 21.19
N ARG A 67 -14.73 -0.39 21.77
CA ARG A 67 -13.51 0.00 22.48
C ARG A 67 -12.45 0.39 21.46
N LEU A 68 -12.19 1.68 21.32
CA LEU A 68 -11.07 2.17 20.51
C LEU A 68 -9.74 1.95 21.24
N ALA A 69 -8.69 1.61 20.49
CA ALA A 69 -7.31 1.60 20.99
C ALA A 69 -6.74 3.01 21.24
N VAL A 70 -7.51 4.05 20.91
CA VAL A 70 -7.16 5.48 21.01
C VAL A 70 -8.34 6.26 21.59
N PRO A 71 -8.13 7.43 22.21
CA PRO A 71 -9.21 8.28 22.70
C PRO A 71 -10.23 8.63 21.62
N LEU A 72 -11.51 8.73 22.01
CA LEU A 72 -12.60 9.09 21.10
C LEU A 72 -12.49 10.54 20.61
N ARG A 73 -11.90 11.42 21.44
CA ARG A 73 -11.66 12.82 21.14
C ARG A 73 -10.31 12.97 20.42
N PRO A 74 -10.29 13.40 19.15
CA PRO A 74 -9.05 13.55 18.39
C PRO A 74 -8.05 14.49 19.05
N GLU A 75 -8.52 15.54 19.73
CA GLU A 75 -7.69 16.55 20.38
C GLU A 75 -6.88 15.96 21.53
N GLU A 76 -7.48 15.04 22.30
CA GLU A 76 -6.79 14.36 23.41
C GLU A 76 -5.69 13.43 22.87
N TRP A 77 -5.97 12.71 21.78
CA TRP A 77 -4.97 11.88 21.13
C TRP A 77 -3.84 12.71 20.52
N LEU A 78 -4.16 13.80 19.81
CA LEU A 78 -3.16 14.69 19.21
C LEU A 78 -2.28 15.34 20.27
N ALA A 79 -2.85 15.81 21.38
CA ALA A 79 -2.10 16.38 22.48
C ALA A 79 -1.13 15.36 23.12
N ASP A 80 -1.59 14.12 23.35
CA ASP A 80 -0.71 13.03 23.84
C ASP A 80 0.42 12.73 22.84
N ARG A 81 0.11 12.63 21.53
CA ARG A 81 1.12 12.37 20.50
C ARG A 81 2.15 13.49 20.38
N GLN A 82 1.69 14.75 20.45
CA GLN A 82 2.58 15.91 20.44
C GLN A 82 3.49 15.91 21.68
N ALA A 83 2.94 15.68 22.88
CA ALA A 83 3.72 15.63 24.11
C ALA A 83 4.78 14.51 24.08
N ARG A 84 4.42 13.32 23.58
CA ARG A 84 5.37 12.21 23.40
C ARG A 84 6.46 12.54 22.39
N LEU A 85 6.09 13.14 21.26
CA LEU A 85 7.05 13.53 20.24
C LEU A 85 8.05 14.56 20.79
N ASP A 86 7.56 15.60 21.46
CA ASP A 86 8.39 16.62 22.09
C ASP A 86 9.38 16.01 23.09
N MET A 87 8.91 15.10 23.94
CA MET A 87 9.75 14.38 24.90
C MET A 87 10.85 13.58 24.19
N ARG A 88 10.49 12.80 23.16
CA ARG A 88 11.45 11.98 22.40
C ARG A 88 12.45 12.82 21.60
N LEU A 89 12.03 13.95 21.04
CA LEU A 89 12.94 14.88 20.37
C LEU A 89 13.94 15.52 21.33
N ARG A 90 13.51 15.87 22.56
CA ARG A 90 14.43 16.35 23.60
C ARG A 90 15.42 15.28 24.05
N GLU A 91 14.97 14.03 24.19
CA GLU A 91 15.85 12.88 24.47
C GLU A 91 16.85 12.64 23.34
N LEU A 92 16.38 12.61 22.09
CA LEU A 92 17.24 12.47 20.91
C LEU A 92 18.27 13.60 20.84
N GLY A 93 17.86 14.84 21.07
CA GLY A 93 18.77 15.99 21.10
C GLY A 93 19.83 15.87 22.20
N ARG A 94 19.49 15.32 23.38
CA ARG A 94 20.47 15.04 24.44
C ARG A 94 21.44 13.93 24.02
N ALA A 95 20.92 12.82 23.47
CA ALA A 95 21.74 11.72 22.99
C ALA A 95 22.68 12.15 21.84
N ALA A 96 22.20 12.98 20.92
CA ALA A 96 22.99 13.54 19.83
C ALA A 96 24.18 14.35 20.35
N ARG A 97 23.95 15.25 21.31
CA ARG A 97 25.02 16.06 21.93
C ARG A 97 26.02 15.22 22.72
N ALA A 98 25.56 14.13 23.33
CA ALA A 98 26.40 13.20 24.08
C ALA A 98 27.11 12.16 23.18
N GLY A 99 26.76 12.07 21.90
CA GLY A 99 27.26 11.02 21.01
C GLY A 99 26.75 9.61 21.37
N THR A 100 25.59 9.50 22.03
CA THR A 100 25.06 8.24 22.58
C THR A 100 23.75 7.81 21.90
N ILE A 101 23.54 8.18 20.63
CA ILE A 101 22.37 7.71 19.88
C ILE A 101 22.54 6.20 19.63
N PRO A 102 21.62 5.34 20.08
CA PRO A 102 21.73 3.91 19.82
C PRO A 102 21.60 3.61 18.33
N GLY A 103 22.57 2.90 17.75
CA GLY A 103 22.55 2.49 16.35
C GLY A 103 22.48 3.67 15.37
N GLY A 104 23.05 4.83 15.73
CA GLY A 104 23.05 5.99 14.85
C GLY A 104 23.87 7.17 15.36
N SER A 105 23.99 8.21 14.52
CA SER A 105 24.65 9.47 14.84
C SER A 105 23.96 10.62 14.12
N ILE A 106 24.22 11.86 14.56
CA ILE A 106 23.84 13.06 13.80
C ILE A 106 25.12 13.83 13.49
N GLU A 107 25.46 13.91 12.20
CA GLU A 107 26.68 14.53 11.70
C GLU A 107 26.30 15.60 10.67
N ASN A 108 26.76 16.84 10.86
CA ASN A 108 26.45 17.96 9.96
C ASN A 108 24.95 18.15 9.66
N GLY A 109 24.08 17.83 10.63
CA GLY A 109 22.62 17.91 10.48
C GLY A 109 21.98 16.73 9.73
N VAL A 110 22.75 15.71 9.38
CA VAL A 110 22.28 14.47 8.74
C VAL A 110 22.17 13.39 9.80
N LEU A 111 21.00 12.73 9.85
CA LEU A 111 20.78 11.57 10.71
C LEU A 111 21.28 10.31 10.00
N HIS A 112 22.30 9.69 10.57
CA HIS A 112 22.79 8.38 10.17
C HIS A 112 22.18 7.35 11.12
N ILE A 113 21.55 6.32 10.56
CA ILE A 113 21.01 5.19 11.33
C ILE A 113 21.65 3.93 10.74
N GLU A 114 22.24 3.13 11.60
CA GLU A 114 22.76 1.82 11.24
C GLU A 114 21.61 0.92 10.80
N LYS A 115 21.90 0.06 9.83
CA LYS A 115 20.92 -0.94 9.41
C LYS A 115 20.66 -1.87 10.58
N LEU A 116 19.38 -2.06 10.93
CA LEU A 116 19.01 -3.06 11.90
C LEU A 116 19.29 -4.45 11.29
N GLU A 117 20.20 -5.19 11.90
CA GLU A 117 20.47 -6.57 11.51
C GLU A 117 19.29 -7.46 11.89
N ALA A 118 19.06 -8.48 11.08
CA ALA A 118 17.97 -9.42 11.31
C ALA A 118 18.26 -10.24 12.57
N ALA A 119 17.49 -10.00 13.64
CA ALA A 119 17.55 -10.77 14.87
C ALA A 119 16.61 -11.99 14.80
N ALA A 120 16.80 -12.84 13.79
CA ALA A 120 16.02 -14.07 13.67
C ALA A 120 16.38 -15.04 14.81
N PRO A 121 15.41 -15.70 15.46
CA PRO A 121 15.70 -16.69 16.49
C PRO A 121 16.47 -17.88 15.92
N THR A 122 17.33 -18.50 16.73
CA THR A 122 18.07 -19.71 16.36
C THR A 122 17.10 -20.81 15.91
N GLY A 123 17.33 -21.40 14.73
CA GLY A 123 16.46 -22.42 14.13
C GLY A 123 15.33 -21.89 13.25
N ALA A 124 15.23 -20.58 13.02
CA ALA A 124 14.24 -20.01 12.09
C ALA A 124 14.41 -20.54 10.66
N GLU A 125 15.65 -20.75 10.21
CA GLU A 125 15.97 -21.30 8.89
C GLU A 125 15.54 -22.78 8.78
N ASP A 126 15.80 -23.57 9.82
CA ASP A 126 15.38 -24.98 9.87
C ASP A 126 13.85 -25.11 9.82
N LEU A 127 13.15 -24.26 10.56
CA LEU A 127 11.69 -24.22 10.52
C LEU A 127 11.17 -23.85 9.12
N VAL A 128 11.79 -22.87 8.45
CA VAL A 128 11.43 -22.52 7.06
C VAL A 128 11.61 -23.73 6.16
N LEU A 129 12.72 -24.44 6.25
CA LEU A 129 12.98 -25.64 5.46
C LEU A 129 11.96 -26.75 5.74
N ASP A 130 11.59 -26.97 7.01
CA ASP A 130 10.59 -27.97 7.37
C ASP A 130 9.19 -27.61 6.88
N LEU A 131 8.82 -26.32 6.93
CA LEU A 131 7.58 -25.84 6.33
C LEU A 131 7.57 -26.04 4.81
N TYR A 132 8.69 -25.78 4.13
CA TYR A 132 8.82 -26.04 2.69
C TYR A 132 8.61 -27.52 2.35
N LYS A 133 9.11 -28.45 3.19
CA LYS A 133 8.91 -29.90 2.99
C LYS A 133 7.47 -30.35 3.18
N GLN A 134 6.67 -29.60 3.96
CA GLN A 134 5.26 -29.90 4.20
C GLN A 134 4.35 -29.44 3.04
N ILE A 135 4.83 -28.57 2.15
CA ILE A 135 4.07 -28.15 0.97
C ILE A 135 3.97 -29.35 0.02
N PRO A 136 2.75 -29.76 -0.37
CA PRO A 136 2.58 -30.87 -1.29
C PRO A 136 3.25 -30.54 -2.63
N PRO A 137 3.96 -31.51 -3.25
CA PRO A 137 4.58 -31.29 -4.55
C PRO A 137 3.49 -30.96 -5.57
N THR A 138 3.46 -29.71 -6.02
CA THR A 138 2.49 -29.21 -7.00
C THR A 138 3.25 -28.88 -8.28
N ARG A 139 2.73 -29.28 -9.44
CA ARG A 139 3.35 -28.92 -10.71
C ARG A 139 3.23 -27.42 -10.89
N ILE A 140 4.33 -26.76 -11.27
CA ILE A 140 4.36 -25.31 -11.50
C ILE A 140 3.28 -24.91 -12.51
N THR A 141 3.07 -25.70 -13.56
CA THR A 141 2.03 -25.52 -14.56
C THR A 141 0.62 -25.48 -13.97
N ASP A 142 0.29 -26.39 -13.04
CA ASP A 142 -1.03 -26.46 -12.38
C ASP A 142 -1.26 -25.20 -11.52
N LEU A 143 -0.24 -24.78 -10.78
CA LEU A 143 -0.28 -23.55 -9.99
C LEU A 143 -0.47 -22.31 -10.88
N LEU A 144 0.26 -22.25 -12.00
CA LEU A 144 0.15 -21.13 -12.93
C LEU A 144 -1.20 -21.10 -13.65
N LEU A 145 -1.81 -22.26 -13.96
CA LEU A 145 -3.18 -22.33 -14.47
C LEU A 145 -4.20 -21.80 -13.44
N GLU A 146 -4.04 -22.12 -12.16
CA GLU A 146 -4.90 -21.60 -11.09
C GLU A 146 -4.74 -20.09 -10.91
N VAL A 147 -3.50 -19.60 -10.94
CA VAL A 147 -3.20 -18.16 -10.89
C VAL A 147 -3.78 -17.44 -12.12
N ASP A 148 -3.68 -18.01 -13.32
CA ASP A 148 -4.31 -17.43 -14.52
C ASP A 148 -5.83 -17.38 -14.39
N ALA A 149 -6.47 -18.44 -13.89
CA ALA A 149 -7.91 -18.43 -13.66
C ALA A 149 -8.33 -17.35 -12.65
N ALA A 150 -7.54 -17.13 -11.59
CA ALA A 150 -7.85 -16.15 -10.55
C ALA A 150 -7.55 -14.70 -10.96
N THR A 151 -6.51 -14.47 -11.76
CA THR A 151 -5.96 -13.13 -12.01
C THR A 151 -6.05 -12.67 -13.47
N GLY A 152 -6.21 -13.61 -14.41
CA GLY A 152 -6.12 -13.38 -15.85
C GLY A 152 -4.74 -12.92 -16.28
N PHE A 153 -3.66 -13.37 -15.63
CA PHE A 153 -2.34 -12.79 -15.86
C PHE A 153 -1.85 -13.00 -17.31
N THR A 154 -2.25 -14.08 -17.99
CA THR A 154 -1.92 -14.31 -19.40
C THR A 154 -2.46 -13.22 -20.33
N GLU A 155 -3.49 -12.48 -19.91
CA GLU A 155 -4.01 -11.31 -20.65
C GLU A 155 -3.03 -10.14 -20.70
N ALA A 156 -1.99 -10.16 -19.85
CA ALA A 156 -0.88 -9.22 -19.92
C ALA A 156 0.12 -9.54 -21.05
N PHE A 157 0.09 -10.76 -21.59
CA PHE A 157 0.99 -11.23 -22.65
C PHE A 157 0.30 -11.14 -24.01
N THR A 158 0.33 -9.94 -24.59
CA THR A 158 -0.24 -9.67 -25.91
C THR A 158 0.82 -9.65 -27.00
N HIS A 159 0.42 -9.99 -28.22
CA HIS A 159 1.29 -9.92 -29.39
C HIS A 159 1.87 -8.50 -29.59
N LEU A 160 3.19 -8.38 -29.61
CA LEU A 160 3.92 -7.09 -29.53
C LEU A 160 3.47 -6.06 -30.57
N ARG A 161 3.14 -6.50 -31.78
CA ARG A 161 2.80 -5.60 -32.91
C ARG A 161 1.30 -5.29 -33.04
N THR A 162 0.44 -6.18 -32.56
CA THR A 162 -1.02 -6.09 -32.82
C THR A 162 -1.83 -5.89 -31.55
N GLY A 163 -1.24 -6.10 -30.37
CA GLY A 163 -1.95 -6.11 -29.09
C GLY A 163 -2.94 -7.26 -28.96
N ALA A 164 -2.98 -8.19 -29.91
CA ALA A 164 -3.90 -9.31 -29.90
C ALA A 164 -3.58 -10.24 -28.72
N PRO A 165 -4.60 -10.82 -28.05
CA PRO A 165 -4.37 -11.81 -27.01
C PRO A 165 -3.67 -13.03 -27.61
N CYS A 166 -2.84 -13.71 -26.81
CA CYS A 166 -2.27 -14.99 -27.21
C CYS A 166 -3.40 -16.01 -27.43
N ALA A 167 -3.39 -16.65 -28.59
CA ALA A 167 -4.38 -17.68 -28.93
C ALA A 167 -4.13 -18.99 -28.18
N ASP A 168 -2.86 -19.27 -27.88
CA ASP A 168 -2.45 -20.43 -27.09
C ASP A 168 -2.11 -19.98 -25.67
N ARG A 169 -3.09 -20.08 -24.78
CA ARG A 169 -2.92 -19.77 -23.35
C ARG A 169 -2.19 -20.87 -22.59
N ILE A 170 -2.25 -22.12 -23.05
CA ILE A 170 -1.62 -23.25 -22.36
C ILE A 170 -0.11 -23.22 -22.65
N GLY A 171 0.29 -22.95 -23.89
CA GLY A 171 1.69 -22.77 -24.26
C GLY A 171 2.38 -21.52 -23.66
N LEU A 172 1.64 -20.63 -22.99
CA LEU A 172 2.21 -19.54 -22.18
C LEU A 172 2.58 -20.00 -20.76
N ILE A 173 2.03 -21.13 -20.31
CA ILE A 173 2.07 -21.60 -18.93
C ILE A 173 2.96 -22.85 -18.78
N GLU A 174 3.19 -23.59 -19.88
CA GLU A 174 4.20 -24.66 -19.97
C GLU A 174 5.63 -24.12 -20.18
#